data_AF-A0A847VAA9-F1
#
_entry.id   AF-A0A847VAA9-F1
#
_cell.length_a   1.000
_cell.length_b   1.000
_cell.length_c   1.000
_cell.angle_alpha   90.00
_cell.angle_beta   90.00
_cell.angle_gamma   90.00
#
_symmetry.space_group_name_H-M   'P 1'
#
loop_
_entity.id
_entity.type
_entity.pdbx_description
1 polymer ?
#
loop_
_entity_poly.entity_id
_entity_poly.type
_entity_poly.pdbx_seq_one_letter_code
_entity_poly.pdbx_strand_id
1 'polypeptide(L)'
;MIPALAGALPGAEFEIAANGTAYSARIEIEETDAYIFSEPGILGEPVPSRVSGIRLEAPNGTVVPIREQGSGVITFPEGNYTLSFEGELGTPHLQHFFDAAHRANVTVPAGLNVTNPFLGGYSPGADLTVKPDGTTRLSWDSTGEVRVRFYDAAREAMLWFFASTWAVVAIVLLFPFLFDRLNRHRE
;
A
#
# COMPACT_ATOMS: atom_id res chain seq x y z
N MET A 1 14.35 -8.80 -36.60
CA MET A 1 14.21 -8.75 -35.14
C MET A 1 14.64 -7.36 -34.71
N ILE A 2 13.67 -6.48 -34.46
CA ILE A 2 13.89 -5.10 -34.03
C ILE A 2 13.90 -5.14 -32.49
N PRO A 3 14.90 -4.58 -31.81
CA PRO A 3 14.91 -4.56 -30.35
C PRO A 3 13.76 -3.67 -29.88
N ALA A 4 12.96 -4.18 -28.93
CA ALA A 4 11.96 -3.40 -28.23
C ALA A 4 12.64 -2.15 -27.64
N LEU A 5 12.23 -0.98 -28.12
CA LEU A 5 12.43 0.27 -27.40
C LEU A 5 11.89 0.04 -25.99
N ALA A 6 12.68 0.39 -24.98
CA ALA A 6 12.26 0.41 -23.59
C ALA A 6 10.97 1.24 -23.48
N GLY A 7 9.81 0.57 -23.53
CA GLY A 7 8.55 1.14 -23.12
C GLY A 7 8.71 1.46 -21.64
N ALA A 8 8.44 2.70 -21.26
CA ALA A 8 8.32 3.02 -19.85
C ALA A 8 7.28 2.08 -19.24
N LEU A 9 7.55 1.48 -18.09
CA LEU A 9 6.55 0.67 -17.41
C LEU A 9 5.31 1.53 -17.15
N PRO A 10 4.09 0.99 -17.30
CA PRO A 10 2.89 1.78 -17.09
C PRO A 10 2.87 2.33 -15.66
N GLY A 11 2.50 3.60 -15.53
CA GLY A 11 2.45 4.29 -14.26
C GLY A 11 1.20 3.93 -13.46
N ALA A 12 1.37 3.66 -12.17
CA ALA A 12 0.30 3.51 -11.21
C ALA A 12 0.50 4.50 -10.06
N GLU A 13 -0.49 5.35 -9.81
CA GLU A 13 -0.51 6.31 -8.71
C GLU A 13 -1.63 5.95 -7.75
N PHE A 14 -1.33 5.90 -6.46
CA PHE A 14 -2.29 5.70 -5.39
C PHE A 14 -2.18 6.85 -4.40
N GLU A 15 -3.31 7.43 -4.05
CA GLU A 15 -3.42 8.49 -3.06
C GLU A 15 -4.37 8.04 -1.97
N ILE A 16 -3.86 7.95 -0.74
CA ILE A 16 -4.67 7.55 0.40
C ILE A 16 -5.40 8.78 0.93
N ALA A 17 -6.71 8.65 1.17
CA ALA A 17 -7.51 9.73 1.73
C ALA A 17 -7.03 10.10 3.15
N ALA A 18 -7.19 11.36 3.54
CA ALA A 18 -6.70 11.88 4.84
C ALA A 18 -7.24 11.12 6.07
N ASN A 19 -8.41 10.49 5.94
CA ASN A 19 -9.02 9.67 6.99
C ASN A 19 -8.43 8.24 7.06
N GLY A 20 -7.66 7.81 6.05
CA GLY A 20 -7.09 6.47 5.94
C GLY A 20 -8.12 5.36 5.66
N THR A 21 -9.35 5.71 5.28
CA THR A 21 -10.44 4.74 5.04
C THR A 21 -10.79 4.58 3.56
N ALA A 22 -10.15 5.34 2.68
CA ALA A 22 -10.34 5.25 1.25
C ALA A 22 -9.02 5.57 0.53
N TYR A 23 -8.94 5.18 -0.74
CA TYR A 23 -7.85 5.57 -1.63
C TYR A 23 -8.39 5.89 -3.02
N SER A 24 -7.70 6.78 -3.71
CA SER A 24 -7.89 7.04 -5.13
C SER A 24 -6.71 6.43 -5.87
N ALA A 25 -6.98 5.71 -6.94
CA ALA A 25 -5.96 5.10 -7.79
C ALA A 25 -6.09 5.63 -9.21
N ARG A 26 -4.95 5.83 -9.87
CA ARG A 26 -4.81 6.19 -11.27
C ARG A 26 -3.78 5.28 -11.91
N ILE A 27 -4.20 4.43 -12.83
CA ILE A 27 -3.37 3.39 -13.45
C ILE A 27 -3.38 3.58 -14.96
N GLU A 28 -2.20 3.58 -15.56
CA GLU A 28 -2.03 3.55 -17.01
C GLU A 28 -2.16 2.11 -17.48
N ILE A 29 -3.06 1.89 -18.45
CA ILE A 29 -3.30 0.61 -19.10
C ILE A 29 -2.79 0.73 -20.53
N GLU A 30 -2.01 -0.26 -20.97
CA GLU A 30 -1.49 -0.35 -22.34
C GLU A 30 -2.01 -1.61 -23.02
N GLU A 31 -2.53 -1.45 -24.25
CA GLU A 31 -2.91 -2.56 -25.15
C GLU A 31 -3.74 -3.68 -24.51
N THR A 32 -4.70 -3.31 -23.63
CA THR A 32 -5.59 -4.28 -22.96
C THR A 32 -7.05 -3.94 -23.23
N ASP A 33 -7.93 -4.94 -23.25
CA ASP A 33 -9.38 -4.84 -23.49
C ASP A 33 -10.25 -5.06 -22.24
N ALA A 34 -9.62 -5.47 -21.13
CA ALA A 34 -10.28 -5.72 -19.86
C ALA A 34 -9.38 -5.34 -18.66
N TYR A 35 -10.01 -4.97 -17.55
CA TYR A 35 -9.33 -4.76 -16.28
C TYR A 35 -10.13 -5.39 -15.15
N ILE A 36 -9.41 -6.05 -14.24
CA ILE A 36 -10.00 -6.78 -13.10
C ILE A 36 -9.62 -6.07 -11.81
N PHE A 37 -10.63 -5.54 -11.12
CA PHE A 37 -10.48 -5.02 -9.77
C PHE A 37 -10.45 -6.19 -8.79
N SER A 38 -9.26 -6.61 -8.38
CA SER A 38 -9.09 -7.67 -7.39
C SER A 38 -8.20 -7.25 -6.23
N GLU A 39 -8.58 -7.72 -5.05
CA GLU A 39 -7.82 -7.66 -3.81
C GLU A 39 -7.46 -9.07 -3.36
N PRO A 40 -6.34 -9.26 -2.66
CA PRO A 40 -5.97 -10.55 -2.11
C PRO A 40 -6.88 -10.95 -0.95
N GLY A 41 -7.47 -12.13 -1.08
CA GLY A 41 -8.20 -12.82 -0.01
C GLY A 41 -7.28 -13.41 1.05
N ILE A 42 -7.87 -14.10 2.02
CA ILE A 42 -7.16 -14.60 3.21
C ILE A 42 -6.11 -15.65 2.85
N LEU A 43 -6.32 -16.40 1.77
CA LEU A 43 -5.41 -17.41 1.25
C LEU A 43 -4.63 -16.90 0.01
N GLY A 44 -4.70 -15.60 -0.30
CA GLY A 44 -4.07 -14.99 -1.47
C GLY A 44 -4.87 -15.17 -2.77
N GLU A 45 -6.12 -15.63 -2.69
CA GLU A 45 -7.03 -15.71 -3.82
C GLU A 45 -7.48 -14.31 -4.29
N PRO A 46 -7.64 -14.05 -5.60
CA PRO A 46 -8.18 -12.77 -6.07
C PRO A 46 -9.67 -12.66 -5.72
N VAL A 47 -10.00 -11.73 -4.84
CA VAL A 47 -11.37 -11.38 -4.44
C VAL A 47 -11.77 -10.08 -5.13
N PRO A 48 -12.97 -9.98 -5.75
CA PRO A 48 -13.42 -8.73 -6.34
C PRO A 48 -13.40 -7.57 -5.34
N SER A 49 -12.66 -6.51 -5.64
CA SER A 49 -12.61 -5.34 -4.77
C SER A 49 -13.79 -4.41 -5.05
N ARG A 50 -14.31 -3.79 -3.98
CA ARG A 50 -15.40 -2.83 -4.10
C ARG A 50 -14.80 -1.47 -4.43
N VAL A 51 -14.80 -1.13 -5.70
CA VAL A 51 -14.38 0.17 -6.21
C VAL A 51 -15.58 1.02 -6.63
N SER A 52 -15.43 2.33 -6.57
CA SER A 52 -16.42 3.32 -7.01
C SER A 52 -15.74 4.41 -7.84
N GLY A 53 -16.53 5.25 -8.51
CA GLY A 53 -16.00 6.37 -9.29
C GLY A 53 -15.14 5.96 -10.50
N ILE A 54 -15.36 4.77 -11.07
CA ILE A 54 -14.57 4.25 -12.20
C ILE A 54 -14.69 5.19 -13.40
N ARG A 55 -13.54 5.66 -13.89
CA ARG A 55 -13.45 6.51 -15.07
C ARG A 55 -12.25 6.11 -15.91
N LEU A 56 -12.51 5.81 -17.18
CA LEU A 56 -11.50 5.49 -18.18
C LEU A 56 -11.32 6.70 -19.11
N GLU A 57 -10.12 7.27 -19.14
CA GLU A 57 -9.79 8.44 -19.97
C GLU A 57 -8.77 8.03 -21.04
N ALA A 58 -9.05 8.36 -22.30
CA ALA A 58 -8.08 8.24 -23.38
C ALA A 58 -7.01 9.35 -23.28
N PRO A 59 -5.84 9.22 -23.93
CA PRO A 59 -4.77 10.21 -23.89
C PRO A 59 -5.20 11.59 -24.40
N ASN A 60 -6.28 11.66 -25.18
CA ASN A 60 -6.89 12.89 -25.66
C ASN A 60 -7.88 13.53 -24.66
N GLY A 61 -8.01 12.98 -23.45
CA GLY A 61 -8.94 13.43 -22.39
C GLY A 61 -10.40 13.00 -22.59
N THR A 62 -10.70 12.15 -23.57
CA THR A 62 -12.06 11.67 -23.80
C THR A 62 -12.38 10.53 -22.85
N VAL A 63 -13.50 10.64 -22.13
CA VAL A 63 -14.02 9.54 -21.30
C VAL A 63 -14.57 8.44 -22.20
N VAL A 64 -14.04 7.23 -22.05
CA VAL A 64 -14.45 6.06 -22.83
C VAL A 64 -15.52 5.29 -22.07
N PRO A 65 -16.61 4.87 -22.72
CA PRO A 65 -17.63 4.06 -22.08
C PRO A 65 -17.08 2.69 -21.69
N ILE A 66 -17.22 2.34 -20.41
CA ILE A 66 -16.87 1.04 -19.86
C ILE A 66 -18.10 0.12 -19.82
N ARG A 67 -17.87 -1.18 -19.98
CA ARG A 67 -18.89 -2.21 -19.76
C ARG A 67 -18.51 -3.08 -18.58
N GLU A 68 -19.28 -2.99 -17.51
CA GLU A 68 -19.14 -3.86 -16.34
C GLU A 68 -19.73 -5.24 -16.65
N GLN A 69 -18.91 -6.30 -16.59
CA GLN A 69 -19.35 -7.69 -16.79
C GLN A 69 -19.76 -8.39 -15.49
N GLY A 70 -19.68 -7.70 -14.35
CA GLY A 70 -19.92 -8.26 -13.02
C GLY A 70 -18.62 -8.73 -12.34
N SER A 71 -18.69 -8.93 -11.02
CA SER A 71 -17.55 -9.39 -10.19
C SER A 71 -16.29 -8.52 -10.27
N GLY A 72 -16.42 -7.20 -10.43
CA GLY A 72 -15.27 -6.28 -10.48
C GLY A 72 -14.49 -6.33 -11.81
N VAL A 73 -15.10 -6.84 -12.88
CA VAL A 73 -14.47 -6.85 -14.22
C VAL A 73 -15.10 -5.76 -15.09
N ILE A 74 -14.24 -4.92 -15.68
CA ILE A 74 -14.62 -3.95 -16.71
C ILE A 74 -14.00 -4.33 -18.05
N THR A 75 -14.75 -4.10 -19.12
CA THR A 75 -14.30 -4.29 -20.51
C THR A 75 -14.43 -3.00 -21.30
N PHE A 76 -13.47 -2.75 -22.17
CA PHE A 76 -13.34 -1.54 -22.98
C PHE A 76 -12.63 -1.85 -24.31
N PRO A 77 -12.75 -0.99 -25.33
CA PRO A 77 -12.03 -1.20 -26.58
C PRO A 77 -10.53 -1.21 -26.33
N GLU A 78 -9.81 -2.19 -26.90
CA GLU A 78 -8.36 -2.30 -26.77
C GLU A 78 -7.64 -0.98 -27.12
N GLY A 79 -6.73 -0.55 -26.24
CA GLY A 79 -5.98 0.68 -26.43
C GLY A 79 -5.28 1.15 -25.16
N ASN A 80 -4.69 2.35 -25.24
CA ASN A 80 -3.96 2.95 -24.13
C ASN A 80 -4.86 3.93 -23.41
N TYR A 81 -5.08 3.73 -22.13
CA TYR A 81 -6.00 4.54 -21.33
C TYR A 81 -5.44 4.77 -19.93
N THR A 82 -5.95 5.83 -19.30
CA THR A 82 -5.76 6.08 -17.88
C THR A 82 -7.04 5.72 -17.14
N LEU A 83 -6.96 4.67 -16.32
CA LEU A 83 -8.04 4.24 -15.45
C LEU A 83 -7.93 4.96 -14.11
N SER A 84 -9.00 5.60 -13.67
CA SER A 84 -9.11 6.20 -12.34
C SER A 84 -10.28 5.61 -11.59
N PHE A 85 -10.09 5.31 -10.31
CA PHE A 85 -11.10 4.72 -9.45
C PHE A 85 -10.82 5.03 -7.98
N GLU A 86 -11.83 4.86 -7.14
CA GLU A 86 -11.74 5.02 -5.70
C GLU A 86 -12.08 3.68 -5.02
N GLY A 87 -11.27 3.27 -4.06
CA GLY A 87 -11.50 2.07 -3.26
C GLY A 87 -11.68 2.40 -1.78
N GLU A 88 -12.50 1.62 -1.10
CA GLU A 88 -12.66 1.71 0.36
C GLU A 88 -11.63 0.82 1.07
N LEU A 89 -10.96 1.36 2.09
CA LEU A 89 -10.02 0.63 2.93
C LEU A 89 -10.74 0.23 4.22
N GLY A 90 -11.15 -1.04 4.31
CA GLY A 90 -11.70 -1.60 5.56
C GLY A 90 -10.66 -1.79 6.66
N THR A 91 -9.37 -1.83 6.29
CA THR A 91 -8.23 -1.89 7.20
C THR A 91 -7.16 -0.90 6.73
N PRO A 92 -6.24 -0.42 7.60
CA PRO A 92 -5.20 0.53 7.20
C PRO A 92 -4.05 -0.18 6.48
N HIS A 93 -4.44 -0.90 5.44
CA HIS A 93 -3.62 -1.75 4.62
C HIS A 93 -4.10 -1.60 3.18
N LEU A 94 -3.25 -0.97 2.36
CA LEU A 94 -3.41 -0.93 0.92
C LEU A 94 -2.62 -2.09 0.34
N GLN A 95 -3.27 -2.93 -0.45
CA GLN A 95 -2.60 -4.00 -1.18
C GLN A 95 -3.15 -4.08 -2.60
N HIS A 96 -2.25 -4.08 -3.57
CA HIS A 96 -2.57 -4.16 -4.98
C HIS A 96 -1.53 -5.00 -5.72
N PHE A 97 -2.01 -5.93 -6.54
CA PHE A 97 -1.17 -6.80 -7.36
C PHE A 97 -1.33 -6.40 -8.82
N PHE A 98 -0.20 -6.36 -9.52
CA PHE A 98 -0.19 -6.13 -10.95
C PHE A 98 0.11 -7.45 -11.67
N ASP A 99 -0.54 -7.66 -12.81
CA ASP A 99 -0.26 -8.83 -13.67
C ASP A 99 1.11 -8.74 -14.34
N ALA A 100 1.64 -7.53 -14.51
CA ALA A 100 2.97 -7.24 -15.03
C ALA A 100 3.71 -6.22 -14.15
N ALA A 101 5.01 -6.01 -14.36
CA ALA A 101 5.76 -5.01 -13.61
C ALA A 101 5.26 -3.59 -13.97
N HIS A 102 4.96 -2.77 -12.96
CA HIS A 102 4.52 -1.38 -13.11
C HIS A 102 5.41 -0.43 -12.31
N ARG A 103 5.49 0.83 -12.73
CA ARG A 103 6.03 1.89 -11.89
C ARG A 103 4.91 2.36 -10.96
N ALA A 104 5.11 2.26 -9.66
CA ALA A 104 4.06 2.61 -8.70
C ALA A 104 4.47 3.79 -7.81
N ASN A 105 3.54 4.69 -7.52
CA ASN A 105 3.71 5.81 -6.60
C ASN A 105 2.55 5.82 -5.62
N VAL A 106 2.83 5.68 -4.33
CA VAL A 106 1.82 5.77 -3.27
C VAL A 106 2.08 7.02 -2.45
N THR A 107 1.07 7.87 -2.30
CA THR A 107 1.11 9.05 -1.44
C THR A 107 0.24 8.81 -0.21
N VAL A 108 0.88 8.89 0.96
CA VAL A 108 0.27 8.76 2.28
C VAL A 108 0.11 10.18 2.87
N PRO A 109 -1.09 10.56 3.32
CA PRO A 109 -1.36 11.91 3.83
C PRO A 109 -0.72 12.14 5.20
N ALA A 110 -0.58 13.42 5.56
CA ALA A 110 -0.06 13.80 6.87
C ALA A 110 -0.95 13.29 8.01
N GLY A 111 -0.33 12.75 9.06
CA GLY A 111 -1.01 12.13 10.20
C GLY A 111 -1.04 10.60 10.17
N LEU A 112 -0.72 10.00 9.02
CA LEU A 112 -0.49 8.57 8.87
C LEU A 112 0.99 8.29 8.64
N ASN A 113 1.53 7.27 9.30
CA ASN A 113 2.93 6.88 9.21
C ASN A 113 3.06 5.42 8.74
N VAL A 114 4.21 5.10 8.14
CA VAL A 114 4.55 3.77 7.61
C VAL A 114 5.93 3.28 8.07
N THR A 115 6.65 4.08 8.86
CA THR A 115 8.08 3.89 9.19
C THR A 115 8.31 2.89 10.31
N ASN A 116 7.41 2.77 11.28
CA ASN A 116 7.56 1.82 12.37
C ASN A 116 7.30 0.38 11.87
N PRO A 117 8.29 -0.53 11.92
CA PRO A 117 8.18 -1.89 11.37
C PRO A 117 7.18 -2.78 12.15
N PHE A 118 6.79 -2.40 13.37
CA PHE A 118 5.82 -3.17 14.16
C PHE A 118 4.36 -2.78 13.86
N LEU A 119 4.13 -1.58 13.32
CA LEU A 119 2.79 -1.03 13.09
C LEU A 119 2.45 -0.88 11.61
N GLY A 120 3.45 -0.49 10.82
CA GLY A 120 3.38 -0.29 9.40
C GLY A 120 4.42 -1.10 8.65
N GLY A 121 4.51 -0.82 7.36
CA GLY A 121 5.48 -1.44 6.46
C GLY A 121 5.06 -1.25 5.02
N TYR A 122 6.00 -1.47 4.10
CA TYR A 122 5.75 -1.35 2.68
C TYR A 122 6.48 -2.46 1.91
N SER A 123 6.02 -2.75 0.68
CA SER A 123 6.65 -3.77 -0.16
C SER A 123 8.10 -3.40 -0.48
N PRO A 124 9.02 -4.39 -0.58
CA PRO A 124 10.42 -4.15 -0.91
C PRO A 124 10.59 -3.35 -2.22
N GLY A 125 11.69 -2.59 -2.31
CA GLY A 125 12.00 -1.79 -3.50
C GLY A 125 11.28 -0.43 -3.57
N ALA A 126 10.61 -0.01 -2.50
CA ALA A 126 10.06 1.34 -2.38
C ALA A 126 11.12 2.32 -1.87
N ASP A 127 11.24 3.46 -2.55
CA ASP A 127 11.94 4.63 -2.04
C ASP A 127 10.97 5.52 -1.24
N LEU A 128 11.30 5.73 0.03
CA LEU A 128 10.52 6.54 0.95
C LEU A 128 11.03 7.99 0.93
N THR A 129 10.16 8.92 0.54
CA THR A 129 10.43 10.36 0.62
C THR A 129 9.37 11.03 1.47
N VAL A 130 9.76 11.57 2.62
CA VAL A 130 8.88 12.40 3.46
C VAL A 130 8.98 13.84 2.98
N LYS A 131 7.85 14.42 2.60
CA LYS A 131 7.75 15.81 2.14
C LYS A 131 7.65 16.77 3.33
N PRO A 132 8.00 18.06 3.13
CA PRO A 132 7.92 19.09 4.18
C PRO A 132 6.50 19.34 4.70
N ASP A 133 5.48 19.01 3.91
CA ASP A 133 4.06 19.08 4.27
C ASP A 133 3.61 17.95 5.21
N GLY A 134 4.51 17.03 5.57
CA GLY A 134 4.23 15.86 6.39
C GLY A 134 3.61 14.69 5.62
N THR A 135 3.44 14.81 4.31
CA THR A 135 3.02 13.68 3.46
C THR A 135 4.20 12.76 3.18
N THR A 136 3.93 11.46 3.11
CA THR A 136 4.94 10.46 2.82
C THR A 136 4.69 9.89 1.43
N ARG A 137 5.67 9.98 0.53
CA ARG A 137 5.60 9.39 -0.80
C ARG A 137 6.48 8.14 -0.84
N LEU A 138 5.91 7.05 -1.31
CA LEU A 138 6.58 5.79 -1.62
C LEU A 138 6.60 5.63 -3.13
N SER A 139 7.77 5.42 -3.73
CA SER A 139 7.92 5.22 -5.17
C SER A 139 8.64 3.92 -5.47
N TRP A 140 8.12 3.13 -6.41
CA TRP A 140 8.72 1.92 -6.94
C TRP A 140 9.02 2.11 -8.42
N ASP A 141 10.27 1.93 -8.82
CA ASP A 141 10.66 1.99 -10.24
C ASP A 141 10.06 0.85 -11.05
N SER A 142 9.95 -0.34 -10.44
CA SER A 142 9.39 -1.55 -11.03
C SER A 142 8.92 -2.47 -9.92
N THR A 143 7.61 -2.72 -9.83
CA THR A 143 7.03 -3.68 -8.88
C THR A 143 5.86 -4.43 -9.48
N GLY A 144 5.69 -5.70 -9.09
CA GLY A 144 4.47 -6.48 -9.34
C GLY A 144 3.48 -6.43 -8.17
N GLU A 145 3.89 -5.86 -7.03
CA GLU A 145 3.04 -5.74 -5.84
C GLU A 145 3.29 -4.42 -5.12
N VAL A 146 2.20 -3.69 -4.87
CA VAL A 146 2.18 -2.55 -3.97
C VAL A 146 1.49 -2.99 -2.69
N ARG A 147 2.25 -3.03 -1.61
CA ARG A 147 1.72 -3.29 -0.28
C ARG A 147 2.15 -2.16 0.63
N VAL A 148 1.20 -1.47 1.24
CA VAL A 148 1.48 -0.37 2.18
C VAL A 148 0.57 -0.50 3.38
N ARG A 149 1.17 -0.64 4.56
CA ARG A 149 0.49 -0.66 5.84
C ARG A 149 0.83 0.62 6.57
N PHE A 150 -0.20 1.37 6.93
CA PHE A 150 -0.07 2.66 7.60
C PHE A 150 -0.74 2.62 8.97
N TYR A 151 -0.39 3.57 9.82
CA TYR A 151 -0.93 3.68 11.18
C TYR A 151 -1.04 5.14 11.60
N ASP A 152 -1.98 5.42 12.50
CA ASP A 152 -2.16 6.73 13.11
C ASP A 152 -1.27 6.92 14.35
N ALA A 153 -1.13 8.17 14.80
CA ALA A 153 -0.33 8.50 15.98
C ALA A 153 -0.88 7.86 17.29
N ALA A 154 -2.18 7.57 17.38
CA ALA A 154 -2.77 6.97 18.57
C ALA A 154 -2.32 5.51 18.74
N ARG A 155 -2.22 4.76 17.63
CA ARG A 155 -1.66 3.40 17.61
C ARG A 155 -0.19 3.38 18.02
N GLU A 156 0.59 4.37 17.60
CA GLU A 156 1.98 4.49 18.03
C GLU A 156 2.10 4.79 19.52
N ALA A 157 1.26 5.69 20.05
CA ALA A 157 1.20 5.96 21.49
C ALA A 157 0.79 4.71 22.29
N MET A 158 -0.15 3.91 21.79
CA MET A 158 -0.56 2.65 22.41
C MET A 158 0.59 1.64 22.42
N LEU A 159 1.37 1.53 21.34
CA LEU A 159 2.54 0.66 21.29
C LEU A 159 3.57 1.06 22.36
N TRP A 160 3.84 2.36 22.51
CA TRP A 160 4.74 2.87 23.54
C TRP A 160 4.24 2.58 24.95
N PHE A 161 2.95 2.75 25.20
CA PHE A 161 2.33 2.41 26.47
C PHE A 161 2.48 0.92 26.79
N PHE A 162 2.22 0.05 25.81
CA PHE A 162 2.38 -1.38 25.95
C PHE A 162 3.85 -1.76 26.22
N ALA A 163 4.79 -1.25 25.41
CA ALA A 163 6.21 -1.54 25.54
C ALA A 163 6.76 -1.10 26.91
N SER A 164 6.42 0.10 27.36
CA SER A 164 6.83 0.62 28.67
C SER A 164 6.28 -0.21 29.84
N THR A 165 5.01 -0.61 29.76
CA THR A 165 4.37 -1.48 30.77
C THR A 165 5.10 -2.82 30.86
N TRP A 166 5.35 -3.47 29.73
CA TRP A 166 6.08 -4.75 29.70
C TRP A 166 7.54 -4.61 30.13
N ALA A 167 8.20 -3.50 29.81
CA ALA A 167 9.56 -3.23 30.26
C ALA A 167 9.64 -3.17 31.80
N VAL A 168 8.70 -2.48 32.46
CA VAL A 168 8.64 -2.43 33.93
C VAL A 168 8.41 -3.82 34.52
N VAL A 169 7.46 -4.58 33.98
CA VAL A 169 7.20 -5.96 34.42
C VAL A 169 8.45 -6.84 34.26
N ALA A 170 9.13 -6.76 33.11
CA ALA A 170 10.35 -7.50 32.87
C ALA A 170 11.47 -7.12 33.85
N ILE A 171 11.63 -5.84 34.16
CA ILE A 171 12.60 -5.37 35.16
C ILE A 171 12.28 -5.95 36.53
N VAL A 172 11.04 -5.83 37.02
CA VAL A 172 10.66 -6.33 38.36
C VAL A 172 10.86 -7.84 38.49
N LEU A 173 10.60 -8.60 37.43
CA LEU A 173 10.76 -10.06 37.43
C LEU A 173 12.22 -10.51 37.26
N LEU A 174 12.99 -9.86 36.38
CA LEU A 174 14.36 -10.28 36.06
C LEU A 174 15.39 -9.70 37.03
N PHE A 175 15.13 -8.53 37.62
CA PHE A 175 16.03 -7.89 38.56
C PHE A 175 16.46 -8.79 39.74
N PRO A 176 15.55 -9.46 40.49
CA PRO A 176 15.97 -10.34 41.59
C PRO A 176 16.80 -11.54 41.08
N PHE A 177 16.41 -12.13 39.96
CA PHE A 177 17.13 -13.27 39.37
C PHE A 177 18.55 -12.91 38.90
N LEU A 178 18.71 -11.75 38.27
CA LEU A 178 20.01 -11.27 37.82
C LEU A 178 20.91 -10.87 39.00
N PHE A 179 20.33 -10.26 40.05
CA PHE A 179 21.06 -9.87 41.25
C PHE A 179 21.59 -11.09 42.03
N ASP A 180 20.76 -12.11 42.21
CA ASP A 180 21.16 -13.37 42.84
C ASP A 180 22.28 -14.08 42.07
N ARG A 181 22.22 -14.06 40.73
CA ARG A 181 23.25 -14.67 39.88
C ARG A 181 24.57 -13.88 39.91
N LEU A 182 24.51 -12.55 40.00
CA LEU A 182 25.69 -11.70 40.08
C LEU A 182 26.43 -11.86 41.42
N ASN A 183 25.70 -12.01 42.53
CA ASN A 183 26.31 -12.25 43.84
C ASN A 183 26.93 -13.64 43.97
N ARG A 184 26.35 -14.67 43.36
CA ARG A 184 26.85 -16.06 43.42
C ARG A 184 28.18 -16.29 42.69
N HIS A 185 28.62 -15.36 41.85
CA HIS A 185 29.93 -15.42 41.16
C HIS A 185 31.06 -14.67 41.90
N ARG A 186 30.77 -14.04 43.05
CA ARG A 186 31.74 -13.28 43.85
C ARG A 186 32.22 -14.03 45.11
N GLU A 187 31.70 -15.22 45.38
CA GLU A 187 32.18 -16.17 46.40
C GLU A 187 33.00 -17.27 45.74
#